data_AF-A0A3D3I7Z7-F1
#
_entry.id   AF-A0A3D3I7Z7-F1
#
_cell.length_a   1.000
_cell.length_b   1.000
_cell.length_c   1.000
_cell.angle_alpha   90.00
_cell.angle_beta   90.00
_cell.angle_gamma   90.00
#
_symmetry.space_group_name_H-M   'P 1'
#
loop_
_entity.id
_entity.type
_entity.pdbx_description
1 polymer ?
#
loop_
_entity_poly.entity_id
_entity_poly.type
_entity_poly.pdbx_seq_one_letter_code
_entity_poly.pdbx_strand_id
1 'polypeptide(L)'
;MTDTNFKLISKYALLLSISYILEFAFNRYVRSFNAELVTETNQILISTATYILTFFLNIVTSIIVYRDIVTQNIKTRYVVLATVLYRPIGVVAFLLYSIYDKGNADEGQTK
;
A
#
# COMPACT_ATOMS: atom_id res chain seq x y z
N MET A 1 9.16 15.34 -15.25
CA MET A 1 8.34 14.26 -14.67
C MET A 1 7.33 13.84 -15.73
N THR A 2 7.35 12.61 -16.20
CA THR A 2 6.49 12.17 -17.33
C THR A 2 5.05 11.98 -16.87
N ASP A 3 4.07 12.20 -17.76
CA ASP A 3 2.63 12.00 -17.48
C ASP A 3 2.33 10.61 -16.90
N THR A 4 3.09 9.61 -17.35
CA THR A 4 2.99 8.23 -16.87
C THR A 4 3.36 8.09 -15.39
N ASN A 5 4.40 8.79 -14.93
CA ASN A 5 4.82 8.77 -13.52
C ASN A 5 3.81 9.49 -12.62
N PHE A 6 3.24 10.60 -13.11
CA PHE A 6 2.19 11.32 -12.39
C PHE A 6 0.91 10.48 -12.23
N LYS A 7 0.51 9.74 -13.28
CA LYS A 7 -0.62 8.79 -13.22
C LYS A 7 -0.38 7.67 -12.21
N LEU A 8 0.83 7.11 -12.18
CA LEU A 8 1.22 6.08 -11.21
C LEU A 8 1.16 6.60 -9.77
N ILE A 9 1.77 7.75 -9.49
CA ILE A 9 1.75 8.36 -8.16
C ILE A 9 0.30 8.64 -7.73
N SER A 10 -0.52 9.20 -8.62
CA SER A 10 -1.92 9.49 -8.34
C SER A 10 -2.72 8.23 -8.01
N LYS A 11 -2.51 7.14 -8.77
CA LYS A 11 -3.13 5.82 -8.52
C LYS A 11 -2.78 5.32 -7.11
N TYR A 12 -1.51 5.36 -6.74
CA TYR A 12 -1.05 4.86 -5.44
C TYR A 12 -1.43 5.77 -4.28
N ALA A 13 -1.45 7.09 -4.48
CA ALA A 13 -1.96 8.04 -3.49
C ALA A 13 -3.44 7.78 -3.19
N LEU A 14 -4.26 7.55 -4.22
CA LEU A 14 -5.67 7.22 -4.08
C LEU A 14 -5.88 5.86 -3.41
N LEU A 15 -5.12 4.84 -3.83
CA LEU A 15 -5.16 3.51 -3.21
C LEU A 15 -4.84 3.55 -1.71
N LEU A 16 -3.76 4.25 -1.34
CA LEU A 16 -3.38 4.42 0.07
C LEU A 16 -4.44 5.21 0.84
N SER A 17 -4.95 6.31 0.28
CA SER A 17 -5.99 7.13 0.92
C SER A 17 -7.25 6.33 1.21
N ILE A 18 -7.76 5.59 0.22
CA ILE A 18 -8.94 4.72 0.40
C ILE A 18 -8.67 3.66 1.47
N SER A 19 -7.50 3.02 1.42
CA SER A 19 -7.15 1.97 2.39
C SER A 19 -7.11 2.51 3.82
N TYR A 20 -6.54 3.69 4.03
CA TYR A 20 -6.51 4.32 5.36
C TYR A 20 -7.88 4.81 5.83
N ILE A 21 -8.72 5.33 4.92
CA ILE A 21 -10.09 5.69 5.25
C ILE A 21 -10.88 4.45 5.69
N LEU A 22 -10.70 3.31 5.01
CA LEU A 22 -11.33 2.05 5.39
C LEU A 22 -10.85 1.55 6.76
N GLU A 23 -9.54 1.58 7.02
CA GLU A 23 -8.98 1.22 8.33
C GLU A 23 -9.53 2.12 9.44
N PHE A 24 -9.59 3.42 9.19
CA PHE A 24 -10.14 4.40 10.14
C PHE A 24 -11.64 4.16 10.40
N ALA A 25 -12.44 4.00 9.34
CA ALA A 25 -13.87 3.76 9.44
C ALA A 25 -14.16 2.44 10.17
N PHE A 26 -13.40 1.38 9.88
CA PHE A 26 -13.53 0.09 10.55
C PHE A 26 -13.17 0.18 12.04
N ASN A 27 -12.05 0.83 12.37
CA ASN A 27 -11.64 1.02 13.77
C ASN A 27 -12.69 1.83 14.54
N ARG A 28 -13.25 2.89 13.91
CA ARG A 28 -14.34 3.67 14.49
C ARG A 28 -15.57 2.81 14.74
N TYR A 29 -16.01 2.04 13.74
CA TYR A 29 -17.18 1.15 13.83
C TYR A 29 -17.03 0.10 14.93
N VAL A 30 -15.90 -0.59 14.96
CA VAL A 30 -15.61 -1.64 15.94
C VAL A 30 -15.55 -1.07 17.36
N ARG A 31 -14.95 0.11 17.55
CA ARG A 31 -14.94 0.78 18.86
C ARG A 31 -16.32 1.26 19.30
N SER A 32 -17.12 1.83 18.40
CA SER A 32 -18.46 2.32 18.75
C SER A 32 -19.42 1.18 19.09
N PHE A 33 -19.34 0.05 18.39
CA PHE A 33 -20.21 -1.09 18.63
C PHE A 33 -19.91 -1.80 19.97
N ASN A 34 -18.65 -1.76 20.41
CA ASN A 34 -18.21 -2.39 21.66
C ASN A 34 -18.06 -1.40 22.83
N ALA A 35 -18.50 -0.14 22.66
CA ALA A 35 -18.31 0.94 23.64
C ALA A 35 -19.02 0.67 24.98
N GLU A 36 -20.11 -0.11 24.97
CA GLU A 36 -20.89 -0.45 26.17
C GLU A 36 -20.41 -1.73 26.88
N LEU A 37 -19.49 -2.48 26.27
CA LEU A 37 -19.06 -3.82 26.70
C LEU A 37 -17.55 -3.89 26.98
N VAL A 38 -16.92 -2.80 27.41
CA VAL A 38 -15.45 -2.75 27.54
C VAL A 38 -14.94 -3.60 28.71
N THR A 39 -14.66 -4.86 28.44
CA THR A 39 -13.83 -5.77 29.23
C THR A 39 -12.45 -5.94 28.56
N GLU A 40 -11.42 -6.39 29.28
CA GLU A 40 -10.08 -6.62 28.71
C GLU A 40 -10.11 -7.55 27.48
N THR A 41 -10.94 -8.60 27.52
CA THR A 41 -11.13 -9.55 26.42
C THR A 41 -11.63 -8.86 25.14
N ASN A 42 -12.54 -7.90 25.27
CA ASN A 42 -13.08 -7.17 24.12
C ASN A 42 -12.05 -6.22 23.51
N GLN A 43 -11.13 -5.66 24.29
CA GLN A 43 -10.04 -4.82 23.75
C GLN A 43 -9.04 -5.63 22.90
N ILE A 44 -8.74 -6.87 23.30
CA ILE A 44 -7.87 -7.78 22.53
C ILE A 44 -8.53 -8.14 21.20
N LEU A 45 -9.82 -8.46 21.20
CA LEU A 45 -10.58 -8.78 19.98
C LEU A 45 -10.63 -7.59 19.00
N ILE A 46 -10.90 -6.38 19.49
CA ILE A 46 -10.92 -5.16 18.68
C ILE A 46 -9.56 -4.89 18.02
N SER A 47 -8.49 -5.05 18.78
CA SER A 47 -7.12 -4.86 18.29
C SER A 47 -6.78 -5.89 17.21
N THR A 48 -7.10 -7.16 17.48
CA THR A 48 -6.85 -8.27 16.55
C THR A 48 -7.60 -8.10 15.23
N ALA A 49 -8.88 -7.72 15.28
CA ALA A 49 -9.68 -7.44 14.08
C ALA A 49 -9.09 -6.30 13.23
N THR A 50 -8.57 -5.26 13.89
CA THR A 50 -7.92 -4.14 13.20
C THR A 50 -6.63 -4.59 12.50
N TYR A 51 -5.80 -5.39 13.17
CA TYR A 51 -4.57 -5.95 12.57
C TYR A 51 -4.87 -6.85 11.38
N ILE A 52 -5.92 -7.69 11.46
CA ILE A 52 -6.35 -8.55 10.35
C ILE A 52 -6.73 -7.70 9.14
N LEU A 53 -7.49 -6.63 9.33
CA LEU A 53 -7.86 -5.72 8.24
C LEU A 53 -6.63 -5.06 7.60
N THR A 54 -5.72 -4.52 8.43
CA THR A 54 -4.48 -3.92 7.93
C THR A 54 -3.65 -4.93 7.13
N PHE A 55 -3.49 -6.15 7.64
CA PHE A 55 -2.77 -7.21 6.96
C PHE A 55 -3.43 -7.59 5.62
N PHE A 56 -4.76 -7.70 5.60
CA PHE A 56 -5.52 -7.95 4.37
C PHE A 56 -5.30 -6.84 3.33
N LEU A 57 -5.39 -5.57 3.73
CA LEU A 57 -5.18 -4.45 2.82
C LEU A 57 -3.72 -4.33 2.35
N ASN A 58 -2.74 -4.74 3.17
CA ASN A 58 -1.35 -4.86 2.75
C ASN A 58 -1.18 -5.93 1.66
N ILE A 59 -1.83 -7.09 1.81
CA ILE A 59 -1.82 -8.15 0.78
C ILE A 59 -2.44 -7.65 -0.52
N VAL A 60 -3.64 -7.04 -0.46
CA VAL A 60 -4.31 -6.50 -1.65
C VAL A 60 -3.43 -5.48 -2.36
N THR A 61 -2.79 -4.58 -1.62
CA THR A 61 -1.88 -3.58 -2.20
C THR A 61 -0.64 -4.24 -2.80
N SER A 62 -0.08 -5.24 -2.14
CA SER A 62 1.06 -6.01 -2.64
C SER A 62 0.77 -6.71 -3.96
N ILE A 63 -0.43 -7.27 -4.12
CA ILE A 63 -0.89 -7.87 -5.38
C ILE A 63 -0.95 -6.81 -6.49
N ILE A 64 -1.48 -5.62 -6.21
CA ILE A 64 -1.55 -4.51 -7.18
C ILE A 64 -0.13 -4.06 -7.58
N VAL A 65 0.77 -3.90 -6.60
CA VAL A 65 2.18 -3.57 -6.82
C VAL A 65 2.87 -4.62 -7.69
N TYR A 66 2.69 -5.91 -7.38
CA TYR A 66 3.25 -7.01 -8.17
C TYR A 66 2.77 -6.98 -9.62
N ARG A 67 1.47 -6.77 -9.86
CA ARG A 67 0.92 -6.64 -11.22
C ARG A 67 1.55 -5.47 -11.98
N ASP A 68 1.75 -4.33 -11.34
CA ASP A 68 2.36 -3.17 -11.98
C ASP A 68 3.86 -3.36 -12.22
N ILE A 69 4.58 -4.02 -11.31
CA ILE A 69 5.99 -4.41 -11.48
C ILE A 69 6.15 -5.26 -12.74
N VAL A 70 5.32 -6.30 -12.89
CA VAL A 70 5.35 -7.20 -14.06
C VAL A 70 4.99 -6.44 -15.33
N THR A 71 3.96 -5.59 -15.28
CA THR A 71 3.49 -4.82 -16.45
C THR A 71 4.55 -3.81 -16.94
N GLN A 72 5.32 -3.22 -16.02
CA GLN A 72 6.33 -2.22 -16.34
C GLN A 72 7.76 -2.79 -16.43
N ASN A 73 7.94 -4.12 -16.27
CA ASN A 73 9.23 -4.80 -16.27
C ASN A 73 10.27 -4.23 -15.27
N ILE A 74 9.82 -3.69 -14.13
CA ILE A 74 10.68 -3.04 -13.16
C ILE A 74 11.42 -4.10 -12.33
N LYS A 75 12.75 -4.12 -12.37
CA LYS A 75 13.55 -5.08 -11.60
C LYS A 75 13.61 -4.71 -10.12
N THR A 76 12.81 -5.38 -9.30
CA THR A 76 12.81 -5.20 -7.83
C THR A 76 12.85 -6.56 -7.12
N ARG A 77 13.61 -6.68 -6.02
CA ARG A 77 13.72 -7.93 -5.24
C ARG A 77 12.78 -8.01 -4.05
N TYR A 78 12.67 -6.93 -3.28
CA TYR A 78 12.01 -6.95 -1.95
C TYR A 78 10.78 -6.05 -1.86
N VAL A 79 10.38 -5.38 -2.93
CA VAL A 79 9.29 -4.40 -2.92
C VAL A 79 7.94 -5.04 -2.59
N VAL A 80 7.64 -6.20 -3.15
CA VAL A 80 6.40 -6.96 -2.87
C VAL A 80 6.36 -7.37 -1.40
N LEU A 81 7.46 -7.94 -0.88
CA LEU A 81 7.57 -8.34 0.53
C LEU A 81 7.44 -7.14 1.48
N ALA A 82 8.14 -6.04 1.18
CA ALA A 82 8.03 -4.80 1.93
C ALA A 82 6.60 -4.26 1.92
N THR A 83 5.85 -4.42 0.83
CA THR A 83 4.44 -4.01 0.75
C THR A 83 3.53 -4.86 1.63
N VAL A 84 3.79 -6.17 1.76
CA VAL A 84 3.05 -7.05 2.67
C VAL A 84 3.30 -6.67 4.14
N LEU A 85 4.57 -6.44 4.50
CA LEU A 85 4.95 -6.12 5.87
C LEU A 85 4.53 -4.70 6.26
N TYR A 86 4.75 -3.73 5.37
CA TYR A 86 4.46 -2.33 5.60
C TYR A 86 4.18 -1.59 4.28
N ARG A 87 2.89 -1.58 3.91
CA ARG A 87 2.38 -1.06 2.64
C ARG A 87 2.98 0.29 2.20
N PRO A 88 3.09 1.34 3.05
CA PRO A 88 3.65 2.63 2.62
C PRO A 88 5.08 2.53 2.11
N ILE A 89 5.93 1.79 2.83
CA ILE A 89 7.34 1.61 2.46
C ILE A 89 7.43 0.88 1.12
N GLY A 90 6.65 -0.20 0.96
CA GLY A 90 6.62 -0.96 -0.29
C GLY A 90 6.16 -0.12 -1.49
N VAL A 91 5.10 0.67 -1.33
CA VAL A 91 4.60 1.56 -2.39
C VAL A 91 5.60 2.66 -2.74
N VAL A 92 6.23 3.30 -1.75
CA VAL A 92 7.25 4.34 -2.00
C VAL A 92 8.46 3.73 -2.71
N ALA A 93 8.94 2.57 -2.26
CA ALA A 93 10.04 1.87 -2.92
C ALA A 93 9.70 1.54 -4.37
N PHE A 94 8.51 1.00 -4.63
CA PHE A 94 8.01 0.73 -5.98
C PHE A 94 8.05 1.99 -6.87
N LEU A 95 7.52 3.11 -6.38
CA LEU A 95 7.49 4.37 -7.13
C LEU A 95 8.90 4.90 -7.42
N LEU A 96 9.82 4.82 -6.46
CA LEU A 96 11.22 5.20 -6.67
C LEU A 96 11.89 4.35 -7.75
N TYR A 97 11.72 3.03 -7.71
CA TYR A 97 12.24 2.15 -8.76
C TYR A 97 11.63 2.47 -10.13
N SER A 98 10.31 2.71 -10.20
CA SER A 98 9.63 3.08 -11.46
C SER A 98 10.15 4.38 -12.06
N ILE A 99 10.43 5.38 -11.24
CA ILE A 99 10.95 6.68 -11.67
C ILE A 99 12.41 6.56 -12.12
N TYR A 100 13.24 5.84 -11.36
CA TYR A 100 14.67 5.67 -11.66
C TYR A 100 14.92 4.83 -12.91
N ASP A 101 14.18 3.74 -13.09
CA ASP A 101 14.33 2.85 -14.24
C ASP A 101 13.98 3.57 -15.56
N LYS A 102 12.94 4.42 -15.55
CA LYS A 102 12.59 5.26 -16.71
C LYS A 102 13.58 6.40 -16.96
N GLY A 103 14.13 7.01 -15.91
CA GLY A 103 15.15 8.05 -16.05
C GLY A 103 16.40 7.56 -16.79
N ASN A 104 16.86 6.35 -16.50
CA ASN A 104 18.01 5.76 -17.20
C ASN A 104 17.69 5.33 -18.64
N ALA A 105 16.45 4.93 -18.93
CA ALA A 105 16.03 4.56 -20.27
C ALA A 105 15.98 5.76 -21.23
N ASP A 106 15.55 6.93 -20.73
CA ASP A 106 15.49 8.17 -21.50
C ASP A 106 16.89 8.76 -21.76
N GLU A 107 17.80 8.70 -20.79
CA GLU A 107 19.19 9.19 -20.95
C GLU A 107 20.02 8.35 -21.94
N GLY A 108 19.71 7.05 -22.06
CA GLY A 108 20.38 6.12 -22.98
C GLY A 108 20.03 6.31 -24.46
N GLN A 109 18.94 7.02 -24.80
CA GLN A 109 18.52 7.29 -26.18
C GLN A 109 19.04 8.62 -26.74
N THR A 110 19.65 9.45 -25.89
CA THR A 110 20.25 10.75 -26.25
C THR A 110 21.76 10.71 -26.52
N LYS A 111 22.35 9.51 -26.65
CA LYS A 111 23.77 9.34 -27.01
C LYS A 111 23.94 8.68 -28.37
#